data_AF-A0A6J5UPS0-F1
#
_entry.id   AF-A0A6J5UPS0-F1
#
_cell.length_a   1.000
_cell.length_b   1.000
_cell.length_c   1.000
_cell.angle_alpha   90.00
_cell.angle_beta   90.00
_cell.angle_gamma   90.00
#
_symmetry.space_group_name_H-M   'P 1'
#
loop_
_entity.id
_entity.type
_entity.pdbx_description
1 polymer ?
#
loop_
_entity_poly.entity_id
_entity_poly.type
_entity_poly.pdbx_seq_one_letter_code
_entity_poly.pdbx_strand_id
1 'polypeptide(L)'
;MDRLLELDELYWWQRSRVNWLKSRDRNISYFHKIAHHRAKTNSLTGILDANNVLQKDRVPIGKVFLDYYNGLFSSAGVTMSSDIFEAVTT
;
A
#
# COMPACT_ATOMS: atom_id res chain seq x y z
N MET A 1 -31.14 -7.24 3.61
CA MET A 1 -30.66 -6.07 2.84
C MET A 1 -29.69 -5.22 3.67
N ASP A 2 -30.02 -4.89 4.91
CA ASP A 2 -29.18 -4.00 5.75
C ASP A 2 -27.74 -4.50 5.99
N ARG A 3 -27.54 -5.81 6.16
CA ARG A 3 -26.21 -6.39 6.42
C ARG A 3 -25.19 -6.18 5.29
N LEU A 4 -25.64 -6.15 4.03
CA LEU A 4 -24.77 -5.93 2.88
C LEU A 4 -24.25 -4.49 2.85
N LEU A 5 -25.13 -3.54 3.16
CA LEU A 5 -24.80 -2.12 3.22
C LEU A 5 -23.82 -1.80 4.36
N GLU A 6 -24.00 -2.46 5.51
CA GLU A 6 -23.09 -2.33 6.66
C GLU A 6 -21.68 -2.86 6.36
N LEU A 7 -21.57 -3.98 5.63
CA LEU A 7 -20.28 -4.54 5.22
C LEU A 7 -19.56 -3.64 4.21
N ASP A 8 -20.29 -3.09 3.24
CA ASP A 8 -19.74 -2.13 2.29
C ASP A 8 -19.27 -0.85 3.00
N GLU A 9 -20.07 -0.31 3.94
CA GLU A 9 -19.69 0.85 4.73
C GLU A 9 -18.39 0.61 5.51
N LEU A 10 -18.28 -0.53 6.19
CA LEU A 10 -17.08 -0.92 6.92
C LEU A 10 -15.85 -1.04 5.99
N TYR A 11 -16.02 -1.65 4.83
CA TYR A 11 -14.97 -1.83 3.85
C TYR A 11 -14.41 -0.48 3.35
N TRP A 12 -15.28 0.47 3.02
CA TRP A 12 -14.85 1.79 2.55
C TRP A 12 -14.27 2.65 3.66
N TRP A 13 -14.83 2.55 4.87
CA TRP A 13 -14.28 3.21 6.05
C TRP A 13 -12.81 2.77 6.29
N GLN A 14 -12.55 1.46 6.33
CA GLN A 14 -11.19 0.92 6.49
C GLN A 14 -10.24 1.43 5.40
N ARG A 15 -10.65 1.38 4.13
CA ARG A 15 -9.81 1.81 2.99
C ARG A 15 -9.54 3.31 2.94
N SER A 16 -10.46 4.13 3.45
CA SER A 16 -10.25 5.57 3.52
C SER A 16 -9.17 5.96 4.56
N ARG A 17 -8.96 5.13 5.59
CA ARG A 17 -8.17 5.40 6.82
C ARG A 17 -8.51 6.76 7.47
N VAL A 18 -9.79 7.13 7.48
CA VAL A 18 -10.30 8.31 8.17
C VAL A 18 -10.66 7.94 9.61
N ASN A 19 -9.86 8.39 10.58
CA ASN A 19 -10.05 8.01 12.00
C ASN A 19 -11.09 8.83 12.76
N TRP A 20 -11.53 9.98 12.25
CA TRP A 20 -12.30 10.97 13.02
C TRP A 20 -13.80 10.98 12.71
N LEU A 21 -14.25 10.30 11.65
CA LEU A 21 -15.67 10.19 11.31
C LEU A 21 -16.29 8.97 12.01
N LYS A 22 -17.13 9.20 13.02
CA LYS A 22 -17.95 8.13 13.62
C LYS A 22 -19.08 7.74 12.66
N SER A 23 -19.32 6.45 12.48
CA SER A 23 -20.24 5.77 11.55
C SER A 23 -21.74 6.09 11.68
N ARG A 24 -22.10 7.25 12.26
CA ARG A 24 -23.50 7.59 12.57
C ARG A 24 -24.28 8.12 11.36
N ASP A 25 -23.59 8.59 10.32
CA ASP A 25 -24.22 9.29 9.18
C ASP A 25 -24.32 8.49 7.87
N ARG A 26 -24.02 7.18 7.83
CA ARG A 26 -24.05 6.40 6.57
C ARG A 26 -23.34 7.12 5.41
N ASN A 27 -22.22 7.78 5.71
CA ASN A 27 -21.46 8.61 4.77
C ASN A 27 -20.61 7.76 3.81
N ILE A 28 -21.21 6.69 3.27
CA ILE A 28 -20.57 5.71 2.38
C ILE A 28 -19.96 6.43 1.16
N SER A 29 -20.68 7.37 0.54
CA SER A 29 -20.17 8.16 -0.59
C SER A 29 -18.90 8.95 -0.26
N TYR A 30 -18.76 9.46 0.97
CA TYR A 30 -17.56 10.15 1.42
C TYR A 30 -16.38 9.17 1.53
N PHE A 31 -16.56 8.03 2.19
CA PHE A 31 -15.50 7.03 2.33
C PHE A 31 -15.06 6.46 0.98
N HIS A 32 -16.00 6.23 0.06
CA HIS A 32 -15.70 5.86 -1.32
C HIS A 32 -14.81 6.89 -2.01
N LYS A 33 -15.17 8.18 -1.94
CA LYS A 33 -14.39 9.26 -2.58
C LYS A 33 -12.98 9.34 -2.01
N ILE A 34 -12.82 9.25 -0.69
CA ILE A 34 -11.50 9.29 -0.05
C ILE A 34 -10.67 8.05 -0.40
N ALA A 35 -11.24 6.85 -0.30
CA ALA A 35 -10.55 5.62 -0.66
C ALA A 35 -10.12 5.62 -2.14
N HIS A 36 -10.98 6.10 -3.04
CA HIS A 36 -10.68 6.24 -4.46
C HIS A 36 -9.57 7.29 -4.71
N HIS A 37 -9.65 8.45 -4.05
CA HIS A 37 -8.61 9.47 -4.13
C HIS A 37 -7.25 8.90 -3.70
N ARG A 38 -7.21 8.18 -2.57
CA ARG A 38 -6.00 7.52 -2.08
C ARG A 38 -5.49 6.45 -3.03
N ALA A 39 -6.37 5.63 -3.59
CA ALA A 39 -5.99 4.64 -4.58
C ALA A 39 -5.35 5.31 -5.81
N LYS A 40 -5.91 6.43 -6.26
CA LYS A 40 -5.37 7.21 -7.38
C LYS A 40 -4.02 7.85 -7.05
N THR A 41 -3.85 8.46 -5.88
CA THR A 41 -2.59 9.12 -5.49
C THR A 41 -1.48 8.13 -5.13
N ASN A 42 -1.85 6.98 -4.58
CA ASN A 42 -0.89 5.97 -4.12
C ASN A 42 -0.66 4.87 -5.16
N SER A 43 -1.29 4.97 -6.33
CA SER A 43 -0.98 4.08 -7.44
C SER A 43 0.47 4.33 -7.86
N LEU A 44 1.30 3.29 -7.78
CA LEU A 44 2.65 3.32 -8.32
C LEU A 44 2.55 3.51 -9.84
N THR A 45 2.84 4.72 -10.32
CA THR A 45 2.73 5.09 -11.74
C THR A 45 3.98 4.72 -12.54
N GLY A 46 5.10 4.54 -11.85
CA GLY A 46 6.36 4.06 -12.41
C GLY A 46 7.51 4.22 -11.40
N ILE A 47 8.63 3.58 -11.70
CA ILE A 47 9.88 3.67 -10.94
C ILE A 47 11.05 3.92 -11.90
N LEU A 48 12.07 4.64 -11.46
CA LEU A 48 13.32 4.78 -12.21
C LEU A 48 14.22 3.58 -11.91
N ASP A 49 14.78 2.98 -12.96
CA ASP A 49 15.82 1.96 -12.79
C ASP A 49 17.21 2.59 -12.60
N ALA A 50 18.22 1.74 -12.42
CA ALA A 50 19.61 2.16 -12.21
C ALA A 50 20.21 2.98 -13.38
N ASN A 51 19.60 2.90 -14.57
CA ASN A 51 20.01 3.65 -15.76
C ASN A 51 19.18 4.92 -15.95
N ASN A 52 18.41 5.35 -14.95
CA ASN A 52 17.45 6.46 -15.01
C ASN A 52 16.34 6.27 -16.07
N VAL A 53 16.02 5.03 -16.42
CA VAL A 53 14.90 4.73 -17.33
C VAL A 53 13.63 4.51 -16.52
N LEU A 54 12.55 5.20 -16.92
CA LEU A 54 11.25 5.09 -16.28
C LEU A 54 10.54 3.79 -16.66
N GLN A 55 10.41 2.89 -15.70
CA GLN A 55 9.68 1.63 -15.82
C GLN A 55 8.24 1.81 -15.31
N LYS A 56 7.25 1.52 -16.16
CA LYS A 56 5.81 1.60 -15.82
C LYS A 56 5.14 0.24 -15.72
N ASP A 57 5.75 -0.80 -16.28
CA ASP A 57 5.19 -2.15 -16.28
C ASP A 57 5.54 -2.90 -14.99
N ARG A 58 4.63 -3.77 -14.55
CA ARG A 58 4.77 -4.51 -13.29
C ARG A 58 6.02 -5.37 -13.22
N VAL A 59 6.34 -6.05 -14.32
CA VAL A 59 7.50 -6.95 -14.42
C VAL A 59 8.82 -6.20 -14.23
N PRO A 60 9.13 -5.15 -15.01
CA PRO A 60 10.37 -4.39 -14.82
C PRO A 60 10.39 -3.64 -13.48
N ILE A 61 9.26 -3.10 -13.00
CA ILE A 61 9.18 -2.50 -11.65
C ILE A 61 9.60 -3.51 -10.58
N GLY A 62 9.07 -4.74 -10.64
CA GLY A 62 9.43 -5.80 -9.69
C GLY A 62 10.92 -6.15 -9.73
N LYS A 63 11.52 -6.16 -10.94
CA LYS A 63 12.96 -6.36 -11.11
C LYS A 63 13.78 -5.25 -10.45
N VAL A 64 13.39 -3.97 -10.62
CA VAL A 64 14.08 -2.84 -9.97
C VAL A 64 14.10 -2.99 -8.45
N PHE A 65 12.98 -3.38 -7.84
CA PHE A 65 12.94 -3.65 -6.39
C PHE A 65 13.87 -4.81 -6.00
N LEU A 66 13.82 -5.92 -6.74
CA LEU A 66 14.64 -7.08 -6.47
C LEU A 66 16.13 -6.76 -6.56
N ASP A 67 16.55 -6.05 -7.61
CA ASP A 67 17.94 -5.64 -7.81
C ASP A 67 18.41 -4.70 -6.70
N TYR A 68 17.56 -3.74 -6.28
CA TYR A 68 17.84 -2.84 -5.16
C TYR A 68 18.04 -3.58 -3.84
N TYR A 69 17.10 -4.44 -3.45
CA TYR A 69 17.17 -5.16 -2.18
C TYR A 69 18.26 -6.23 -2.18
N ASN A 70 18.51 -6.92 -3.30
CA ASN A 70 19.64 -7.84 -3.43
C ASN A 70 20.96 -7.11 -3.22
N GLY A 71 21.13 -5.92 -3.80
CA GLY A 71 22.28 -5.07 -3.55
C GLY A 71 22.39 -4.68 -2.07
N LEU A 72 21.30 -4.16 -1.49
CA LEU A 72 21.25 -3.71 -0.09
C LEU A 72 21.63 -4.82 0.90
N PHE A 73 21.12 -6.04 0.70
CA PHE A 73 21.35 -7.18 1.58
C PHE A 73 22.65 -7.94 1.27
N SER A 74 23.28 -7.72 0.11
CA SER A 74 24.57 -8.33 -0.24
C SER A 74 25.76 -7.42 0.01
N SER A 75 25.58 -6.09 -0.03
CA SER A 75 26.69 -5.11 0.00
C SER A 75 27.18 -4.75 1.41
N ALA A 76 26.55 -5.29 2.45
CA ALA A 76 26.99 -5.04 3.81
C ALA A 76 26.92 -6.34 4.59
N GLY A 77 28.01 -6.66 5.31
CA GLY A 77 28.01 -7.64 6.39
C GLY A 77 27.11 -7.16 7.53
N VAL A 78 25.82 -7.06 7.26
CA VAL A 78 24.79 -6.68 8.23
C VAL A 78 24.44 -7.95 8.97
N THR A 79 24.85 -8.04 10.22
CA THR A 79 24.17 -8.88 11.21
C THR A 79 22.73 -8.37 11.26
N MET A 80 21.86 -8.97 10.45
CA MET A 80 20.44 -8.66 10.40
C MET A 80 19.89 -8.81 11.81
N SER A 81 19.53 -7.70 12.47
CA SER A 81 18.91 -7.77 13.79
C SER A 81 17.62 -8.58 13.64
N SER A 82 17.48 -9.58 14.51
CA SER A 82 16.37 -10.54 14.54
C SER A 82 14.99 -9.89 14.60
N ASP A 83 14.95 -8.60 14.98
CA ASP A 83 13.73 -7.87 15.34
C ASP A 83 12.87 -7.53 14.11
N ILE A 84 13.46 -7.49 12.90
CA ILE A 84 12.74 -7.14 11.67
C ILE A 84 11.80 -8.27 11.21
N PHE A 85 12.16 -9.54 11.43
CA PHE A 85 11.33 -10.67 10.99
C PHE A 85 10.12 -10.92 11.91
N GLU A 86 10.25 -10.65 13.21
CA GLU A 86 9.18 -10.88 14.18
C GLU A 86 7.91 -10.04 13.89
N ALA A 87 8.11 -8.82 13.40
CA ALA A 87 7.03 -7.88 13.06
C ALA A 87 6.22 -8.26 11.80
N VAL A 88 6.73 -9.15 10.94
CA VAL A 88 6.03 -9.59 9.71
C VAL A 88 5.16 -10.83 9.96
N THR A 89 5.42 -11.56 11.05
CA THR A 89 4.69 -12.77 11.44
C THR A 89 3.49 -12.53 12.36
N THR A 90 3.23 -11.30 12.79
CA THR A 90 2.10 -10.93 13.66
C THR A 90 1.08 -10.09 12.91
#